data_AF-A0A532DDD2-F1
#
_entry.id   AF-A0A532DDD2-F1
#
_cell.length_a   1.000
_cell.length_b   1.000
_cell.length_c   1.000
_cell.angle_alpha   90.00
_cell.angle_beta   90.00
_cell.angle_gamma   90.00
#
_symmetry.space_group_name_H-M   'P 1'
#
loop_
_entity.id
_entity.type
_entity.pdbx_description
1 polymer ?
#
loop_
_entity_poly.entity_id
_entity_poly.type
_entity_poly.pdbx_seq_one_letter_code
_entity_poly.pdbx_strand_id
1 'polypeptide(L)'
;MIWLLPAVLGMIALASCSGEKARVTTDELRAASQTVHALIEFAPPSPDTIPGSQLGEEIRLGYHIVVNTQEYAKPYVGNRLNCANCHLDGGLNPNADSFVGLASVYPEYRTRSAKVNTLADRVNECMRGA
;
A
#
# COMPACT_ATOMS: atom_id res chain seq x y z
N MET A 1 7.42 -70.61 25.32
CA MET A 1 7.83 -70.67 23.90
C MET A 1 6.57 -70.50 23.05
N ILE A 2 5.93 -69.34 23.08
CA ILE A 2 6.12 -68.23 22.13
C ILE A 2 5.84 -68.65 20.67
N TRP A 3 4.54 -68.75 20.37
CA TRP A 3 3.95 -68.62 19.03
C TRP A 3 2.90 -67.50 19.22
N LEU A 4 3.24 -66.22 18.99
CA LEU A 4 3.12 -65.52 17.71
C LEU A 4 1.77 -65.78 17.01
N LEU A 5 0.79 -64.90 17.24
CA LEU A 5 0.28 -63.96 16.23
C LEU A 5 -0.93 -63.18 16.80
N PRO A 6 -0.81 -61.85 16.99
CA PRO A 6 -1.85 -61.05 17.62
C PRO A 6 -2.97 -60.72 16.62
N ALA A 7 -4.18 -61.14 16.94
CA ALA A 7 -5.40 -60.52 16.46
C ALA A 7 -5.53 -59.13 17.09
N VAL A 8 -4.90 -58.13 16.48
CA VAL A 8 -4.98 -56.74 16.94
C VAL A 8 -5.22 -55.85 15.72
N LEU A 9 -6.44 -55.30 15.69
CA LEU A 9 -6.76 -53.95 15.23
C LEU A 9 -6.47 -53.69 13.74
N GLY A 10 -7.47 -53.70 12.88
CA GLY A 10 -8.55 -52.72 12.97
C GLY A 10 -8.39 -51.80 11.77
N MET A 11 -9.33 -51.93 10.84
CA MET A 11 -9.36 -51.31 9.52
C MET A 11 -8.94 -49.83 9.55
N ILE A 12 -7.95 -49.51 8.72
CA ILE A 12 -7.59 -48.15 8.35
C ILE A 12 -8.80 -47.55 7.61
N ALA A 13 -9.62 -46.78 8.32
CA ALA A 13 -10.63 -45.92 7.72
C ALA A 13 -9.91 -44.69 7.15
N LEU A 14 -9.54 -44.76 5.87
CA LEU A 14 -9.24 -43.57 5.06
C LEU A 14 -10.54 -42.79 4.89
N ALA A 15 -10.89 -41.97 5.89
CA ALA A 15 -11.89 -40.93 5.76
C ALA A 15 -11.37 -39.93 4.71
N SER A 16 -11.79 -40.15 3.47
CA SER A 16 -11.61 -39.25 2.34
C SER A 16 -12.25 -37.90 2.69
N CYS A 17 -11.43 -36.89 2.94
CA CYS A 17 -11.86 -35.49 2.93
C CYS A 17 -12.27 -35.13 1.50
N SER A 18 -13.49 -35.46 1.08
CA SER A 18 -14.12 -34.79 -0.05
C SER A 18 -14.50 -33.38 0.38
N GLY A 19 -13.50 -32.49 0.35
CA GLY A 19 -13.75 -31.07 0.25
C GLY A 19 -14.32 -30.80 -1.14
N GLU A 20 -15.65 -30.74 -1.24
CA GLU A 20 -16.34 -30.14 -2.37
C GLU A 20 -15.79 -28.71 -2.51
N LYS A 21 -14.89 -28.50 -3.47
CA LYS A 21 -14.43 -27.14 -3.80
C LYS A 21 -15.63 -26.42 -4.39
N ALA A 22 -16.28 -25.58 -3.58
CA ALA A 22 -17.29 -24.65 -4.04
C ALA A 22 -16.74 -23.91 -5.27
N ARG A 23 -17.39 -24.14 -6.42
CA ARG A 23 -16.97 -23.61 -7.70
C ARG A 23 -17.47 -22.17 -7.76
N VAL A 24 -16.63 -21.22 -7.31
CA VAL A 24 -16.92 -19.80 -7.45
C VAL A 24 -17.07 -19.48 -8.93
N THR A 25 -18.20 -18.89 -9.31
CA THR A 25 -18.46 -18.54 -10.70
C THR A 25 -17.75 -17.25 -11.08
N THR A 26 -17.47 -17.06 -12.36
CA THR A 26 -16.88 -15.83 -12.90
C THR A 26 -17.76 -14.61 -12.64
N ASP A 27 -19.06 -14.81 -12.52
CA ASP A 27 -20.04 -13.76 -12.27
C ASP A 27 -20.04 -13.33 -10.79
N GLU A 28 -19.87 -14.29 -9.87
CA GLU A 28 -19.62 -14.00 -8.45
C GLU A 28 -18.29 -13.25 -8.25
N LEU A 29 -17.24 -13.64 -8.96
CA LEU A 29 -15.95 -12.94 -8.94
C LEU A 29 -16.07 -11.51 -9.48
N ARG A 30 -16.84 -11.29 -10.55
CA ARG A 30 -17.10 -9.96 -11.10
C ARG A 30 -17.95 -9.10 -10.16
N ALA A 31 -19.01 -9.66 -9.57
CA ALA A 31 -19.87 -8.95 -8.63
C ALA A 31 -19.10 -8.58 -7.34
N ALA A 32 -18.29 -9.50 -6.81
CA ALA A 32 -17.42 -9.23 -5.67
C ALA A 32 -16.36 -8.17 -6.01
N SER A 33 -15.74 -8.25 -7.19
CA SER A 33 -14.77 -7.25 -7.65
C SER A 33 -15.40 -5.86 -7.82
N GLN A 34 -16.62 -5.77 -8.37
CA GLN A 34 -17.35 -4.51 -8.50
C GLN A 34 -17.74 -3.93 -7.13
N THR A 35 -18.15 -4.78 -6.19
CA THR A 35 -18.49 -4.37 -4.82
C THR A 35 -17.25 -3.87 -4.08
N VAL A 36 -16.11 -4.56 -4.20
CA VAL A 36 -14.83 -4.12 -3.61
C VAL A 36 -14.35 -2.81 -4.23
N HIS A 37 -14.52 -2.62 -5.54
CA HIS A 37 -14.17 -1.36 -6.20
C HIS A 37 -15.06 -0.19 -5.74
N ALA A 38 -16.35 -0.45 -5.51
CA ALA A 38 -17.28 0.53 -4.96
C ALA A 38 -17.02 0.85 -3.47
N LEU A 39 -16.41 -0.08 -2.71
CA LEU A 39 -16.08 0.11 -1.30
C LEU A 39 -14.80 0.92 -1.06
N ILE A 40 -13.96 1.12 -2.08
CA ILE A 40 -12.74 1.94 -1.99
C ILE A 40 -12.97 3.21 -2.81
N GLU A 41 -13.89 4.05 -2.34
CA GLU A 41 -14.04 5.39 -2.89
C GLU A 41 -12.78 6.19 -2.55
N PHE A 42 -12.14 6.77 -3.57
CA PHE A 42 -10.98 7.62 -3.39
C PHE A 42 -11.43 8.98 -2.81
N ALA A 43 -11.34 9.12 -1.49
CA ALA A 43 -11.81 10.30 -0.76
C ALA A 43 -10.81 10.75 0.32
N PRO A 44 -9.63 11.31 -0.06
CA PRO A 44 -8.68 11.84 0.90
C PRO A 44 -9.24 13.07 1.65
N PRO A 45 -8.86 13.31 2.90
CA PRO A 45 -9.25 14.52 3.64
C PRO A 45 -8.62 15.78 3.01
N SER A 46 -9.37 16.89 3.02
CA SER A 46 -8.87 18.19 2.55
C SER A 46 -7.79 18.74 3.50
N PRO A 47 -6.76 19.44 2.99
CA PRO A 47 -5.81 20.19 3.81
C PRO A 47 -6.48 21.19 4.79
N ASP A 48 -7.66 21.72 4.45
CA ASP A 48 -8.40 22.64 5.33
C ASP A 48 -8.94 21.95 6.60
N THR A 49 -9.03 20.61 6.58
CA THR A 49 -9.53 19.80 7.71
C THR A 49 -8.41 19.30 8.63
N ILE A 50 -7.16 19.70 8.39
CA ILE A 50 -6.03 19.31 9.25
C ILE A 50 -6.31 19.78 10.69
N PRO A 51 -6.19 18.92 11.71
CA PRO A 51 -6.41 19.32 13.10
C PRO A 51 -5.44 20.41 13.58
N GLY A 52 -5.80 21.19 14.59
CA GLY A 52 -4.89 22.18 15.22
C GLY A 52 -3.92 21.60 16.25
N SER A 53 -3.66 20.29 16.20
CA SER A 53 -2.75 19.61 17.13
C SER A 53 -1.29 19.73 16.68
N GLN A 54 -0.34 19.32 17.52
CA GLN A 54 1.07 19.26 17.12
C GLN A 54 1.30 18.39 15.87
N LEU A 55 0.63 17.23 15.80
CA LEU A 55 0.60 16.41 14.59
C LEU A 55 0.03 17.17 13.39
N GLY A 56 -1.02 17.97 13.61
CA GLY A 56 -1.59 18.82 12.58
C GLY A 56 -0.61 19.84 12.01
N GLU A 57 0.23 20.44 12.85
CA GLU A 57 1.29 21.36 12.40
C GLU A 57 2.35 20.64 11.56
N GLU A 58 2.71 19.40 11.91
CA GLU A 58 3.62 18.59 11.10
C GLU A 58 3.00 18.23 9.74
N ILE A 59 1.70 17.89 9.71
CA ILE A 59 0.98 17.62 8.46
C ILE A 59 0.92 18.89 7.59
N ARG A 60 0.64 20.06 8.18
CA ARG A 60 0.67 21.35 7.47
C ARG A 60 2.04 21.64 6.89
N LEU A 61 3.10 21.44 7.67
CA LEU A 61 4.48 21.63 7.19
C LEU A 61 4.79 20.69 6.02
N GLY A 62 4.42 19.41 6.13
CA GLY A 62 4.58 18.43 5.04
C GLY A 62 3.84 18.86 3.77
N TYR A 63 2.60 19.33 3.91
CA TYR A 63 1.82 19.86 2.79
C TYR A 63 2.51 21.08 2.16
N HIS A 64 2.99 22.04 2.96
CA HIS A 64 3.75 23.20 2.46
C HIS A 64 5.03 22.81 1.73
N ILE A 65 5.76 21.81 2.20
CA ILE A 65 6.94 21.28 1.48
C ILE A 65 6.54 20.70 0.12
N VAL A 66 5.38 20.04 0.02
CA VAL A 66 4.89 19.47 -1.26
C VAL A 66 4.50 20.56 -2.25
N VAL A 67 3.69 21.54 -1.83
CA VAL A 67 3.15 22.55 -2.74
C VAL A 67 4.12 23.71 -2.99
N ASN A 68 4.98 24.03 -2.02
CA ASN A 68 5.93 25.14 -2.02
C ASN A 68 7.37 24.68 -1.70
N THR A 69 7.83 23.58 -2.28
CA THR A 69 9.17 23.00 -2.03
C THR A 69 10.30 24.02 -2.13
N GLN A 70 10.25 24.93 -3.09
CA GLN A 70 11.26 25.98 -3.29
C GLN A 70 11.34 27.02 -2.16
N GLU A 71 10.30 27.12 -1.33
CA GLU A 71 10.27 27.98 -0.16
C GLU A 71 10.66 27.21 1.11
N TYR A 72 10.10 26.02 1.32
CA TYR A 72 10.23 25.28 2.57
C TYR A 72 11.41 24.29 2.60
N ALA A 73 11.95 23.89 1.45
CA ALA A 73 12.98 22.85 1.34
C ALA A 73 14.11 23.21 0.36
N LYS A 74 14.28 24.49 0.03
CA LYS A 74 15.29 25.00 -0.92
C LYS A 74 16.71 24.45 -0.72
N PRO A 75 17.25 24.33 0.51
CA PRO A 75 18.60 23.81 0.72
C PRO A 75 18.79 22.34 0.31
N TYR A 76 17.69 21.60 0.06
CA TYR A 76 17.69 20.16 -0.19
C TYR A 76 17.36 19.79 -1.64
N VAL A 77 17.12 20.77 -2.52
CA VAL A 77 16.77 20.56 -3.93
C VAL A 77 17.74 21.27 -4.86
N GLY A 78 18.03 20.67 -6.02
CA GLY A 78 18.98 21.21 -7.00
C GLY A 78 18.34 22.06 -8.09
N ASN A 79 17.02 21.97 -8.26
CA ASN A 79 16.29 22.63 -9.34
C ASN A 79 15.30 23.71 -8.85
N ARG A 80 14.36 24.07 -9.74
CA ARG A 80 13.32 25.08 -9.55
C ARG A 80 11.90 24.49 -9.50
N LEU A 81 11.74 23.19 -9.26
CA LEU A 81 10.45 22.52 -9.21
C LEU A 81 9.93 22.40 -7.78
N ASN A 82 8.61 22.35 -7.65
CA ASN A 82 7.89 21.87 -6.48
C ASN A 82 7.34 20.46 -6.76
N CYS A 83 7.14 19.64 -5.72
CA CYS A 83 6.55 18.31 -5.88
C CYS A 83 5.20 18.38 -6.61
N ALA A 84 4.41 19.40 -6.29
CA ALA A 84 3.10 19.66 -6.90
C ALA A 84 3.14 20.01 -8.40
N ASN A 85 4.31 20.20 -9.01
CA ASN A 85 4.41 20.34 -10.47
C ASN A 85 4.11 19.03 -11.21
N CYS A 86 4.32 17.88 -10.57
CA CYS A 86 4.02 16.56 -11.14
C CYS A 86 2.96 15.82 -10.32
N HIS A 87 3.02 15.91 -8.99
CA HIS A 87 2.04 15.33 -8.08
C HIS A 87 0.88 16.31 -7.87
N LEU A 88 -0.03 16.35 -8.84
CA LEU A 88 -1.08 17.37 -8.91
C LEU A 88 -1.99 17.37 -7.68
N ASP A 89 -2.59 18.53 -7.41
CA ASP A 89 -3.47 18.75 -6.26
C ASP A 89 -2.79 18.43 -4.91
N GLY A 90 -1.53 18.84 -4.77
CA GLY A 90 -0.71 18.53 -3.58
C GLY A 90 -0.49 17.02 -3.36
N GLY A 91 -0.58 16.22 -4.42
CA GLY A 91 -0.51 14.77 -4.37
C GLY A 91 -1.85 14.07 -4.09
N LEU A 92 -2.96 14.80 -4.07
CA LEU A 92 -4.30 14.24 -3.84
C LEU A 92 -5.01 13.81 -5.12
N ASN A 93 -4.48 14.10 -6.31
CA ASN A 93 -5.12 13.68 -7.56
C ASN A 93 -4.87 12.18 -7.86
N PRO A 94 -5.92 11.34 -7.96
CA PRO A 94 -5.77 9.90 -8.19
C PRO A 94 -5.18 9.56 -9.56
N ASN A 95 -5.19 10.50 -10.51
CA ASN A 95 -4.71 10.31 -11.87
C ASN A 95 -3.32 10.95 -12.11
N ALA A 96 -2.65 11.44 -11.07
CA ALA A 96 -1.35 12.11 -11.20
C ALA A 96 -0.38 11.73 -10.06
N ASP A 97 0.00 10.45 -10.04
CA ASP A 97 0.93 9.86 -9.06
C ASP A 97 0.61 10.27 -7.62
N SER A 98 -0.60 9.96 -7.16
CA SER A 98 -1.08 10.35 -5.84
C SER A 98 -0.22 9.82 -4.69
N PHE A 99 -0.16 10.58 -3.60
CA PHE A 99 0.42 10.14 -2.32
C PHE A 99 -0.57 9.36 -1.45
N VAL A 100 -1.86 9.39 -1.77
CA VAL A 100 -2.91 8.73 -0.97
C VAL A 100 -2.67 7.23 -0.97
N GLY A 101 -2.53 6.65 0.22
CA GLY A 101 -2.26 5.24 0.43
C GLY A 101 -0.78 4.82 0.30
N LEU A 102 0.14 5.71 -0.10
CA LEU A 102 1.54 5.36 -0.37
C LEU A 102 2.27 4.76 0.84
N ALA A 103 1.93 5.20 2.05
CA ALA A 103 2.48 4.66 3.30
C ALA A 103 2.17 3.16 3.52
N SER A 104 1.12 2.62 2.88
CA SER A 104 0.77 1.20 2.94
C SER A 104 1.52 0.34 1.91
N VAL A 105 2.10 0.98 0.89
CA VAL A 105 2.84 0.31 -0.20
C VAL A 105 4.31 0.13 0.16
N TYR A 106 4.87 1.06 0.93
CA TYR A 106 6.26 1.00 1.36
C TYR A 106 6.41 0.31 2.72
N PRO A 107 7.53 -0.40 2.97
CA PRO A 107 8.73 -0.52 2.12
C PRO A 107 8.53 -1.43 0.90
N GLU A 108 9.23 -1.11 -0.20
CA GLU A 108 9.09 -1.82 -1.49
C GLU A 108 10.47 -2.18 -2.08
N TYR A 109 10.62 -3.39 -2.63
CA TYR A 109 11.80 -3.74 -3.41
C TYR A 109 11.80 -3.00 -4.75
N ARG A 110 12.91 -2.31 -5.07
CA ARG A 110 13.08 -1.59 -6.33
C ARG A 110 14.24 -2.17 -7.12
N THR A 111 13.99 -2.53 -8.38
CA THR A 111 15.00 -3.09 -9.29
C THR A 111 16.13 -2.11 -9.57
N ARG A 112 15.81 -0.82 -9.72
CA ARG A 112 16.80 0.25 -10.00
C ARG A 112 17.89 0.36 -8.92
N SER A 113 17.53 0.19 -7.65
CA SER A 113 18.47 0.25 -6.52
C SER A 113 18.91 -1.13 -6.03
N ALA A 114 18.34 -2.20 -6.62
CA ALA A 114 18.52 -3.61 -6.23
C ALA A 114 18.34 -3.87 -4.72
N LYS A 115 17.48 -3.09 -4.06
CA LYS A 115 17.24 -3.19 -2.61
C LYS A 115 15.80 -2.83 -2.25
N VAL A 116 15.44 -3.14 -1.00
CA VAL A 116 14.19 -2.64 -0.39
C VAL A 116 14.39 -1.16 -0.02
N ASN A 117 13.56 -0.30 -0.58
CA ASN A 117 13.54 1.13 -0.29
C ASN A 117 12.41 1.43 0.71
N THR A 118 12.68 2.32 1.66
CA THR A 118 11.65 2.95 2.50
C THR A 118 10.94 4.07 1.74
N LEU A 119 9.82 4.56 2.26
CA LEU A 119 9.17 5.75 1.70
C LEU A 119 10.10 6.98 1.79
N ALA A 120 10.86 7.11 2.88
CA ALA A 120 11.85 8.18 3.04
C ALA A 120 12.96 8.10 1.98
N ASP A 121 13.43 6.90 1.62
CA ASP A 121 14.37 6.72 0.51
C ASP A 121 13.78 7.22 -0.81
N ARG A 122 12.50 6.90 -1.07
CA ARG A 122 11.81 7.34 -2.29
C ARG A 122 11.70 8.87 -2.36
N VAL A 123 11.32 9.51 -1.25
CA VAL A 123 11.26 10.99 -1.17
C VAL A 123 12.63 11.59 -1.42
N ASN A 124 13.67 11.05 -0.79
CA ASN A 124 15.05 11.52 -0.99
C ASN A 124 15.54 11.36 -2.44
N GLU A 125 15.12 10.30 -3.14
CA GLU A 125 15.40 10.16 -4.57
C GLU A 125 14.71 11.24 -5.41
N CYS A 126 13.49 11.65 -5.08
CA CYS A 126 12.81 12.77 -5.73
C CYS A 126 13.55 14.09 -5.47
N MET A 127 13.94 14.38 -4.22
CA MET A 127 14.63 15.62 -3.87
C MET A 127 15.98 15.79 -4.60
N ARG A 128 16.70 14.69 -4.85
CA ARG A 128 17.98 14.69 -5.60
C ARG A 128 17.81 14.69 -7.12
N GLY A 129 16.70 14.13 -7.62
CA GLY A 129 16.38 14.05 -9.04
C GLY A 129 15.57 15.23 -9.56
N ALA A 130 15.04 16.04 -8.64
CA ALA A 130 14.55 17.37 -8.89
C ALA A 130 15.75 18.28 -9.18
#